data_AF-A0A974I280-F1
#
_entry.id   AF-A0A974I280-F1
#
_cell.length_a   1.000
_cell.length_b   1.000
_cell.length_c   1.000
_cell.angle_alpha   90.00
_cell.angle_beta   90.00
_cell.angle_gamma   90.00
#
_symmetry.space_group_name_H-M   'P 1'
#
loop_
_entity.id
_entity.type
_entity.pdbx_description
1 polymer ?
#
loop_
_entity_poly.entity_id
_entity_poly.type
_entity_poly.pdbx_seq_one_letter_code
_entity_poly.pdbx_strand_id
1 'polypeptide(L)'
;MSYPTYLLLLLLLGILLIFIQGSYGQIVLTQSPDYVSVSPGETVTITCKASSRVGNDIAWYQQKSGQAPKPLIRYANTRHTGTPERISGSGSGTDFTLTISRMEAEDAAAYYCQYYYSPSHTVIQS
;
A
#
# COMPACT_ATOMS: atom_id res chain seq x y z
N MET A 1 -26.95 32.59 38.60
CA MET A 1 -27.80 31.91 37.59
C MET A 1 -26.92 31.29 36.50
N SER A 2 -25.98 30.40 36.82
CA SER A 2 -24.94 30.00 35.84
C SER A 2 -24.64 28.51 35.78
N TYR A 3 -25.19 27.69 36.68
CA TYR A 3 -25.03 26.23 36.64
C TYR A 3 -25.59 25.56 35.36
N PRO A 4 -26.79 25.92 34.85
CA PRO A 4 -27.34 25.24 33.67
C PRO A 4 -26.59 25.58 32.38
N THR A 5 -25.96 26.76 32.30
CA THR A 5 -25.16 27.16 31.13
C THR A 5 -23.82 26.43 31.08
N TYR A 6 -23.15 26.18 32.20
CA TYR A 6 -21.94 25.34 32.24
C TYR A 6 -22.24 23.89 31.84
N LEU A 7 -23.35 23.32 32.32
CA LEU A 7 -23.76 21.97 31.95
C LEU A 7 -24.05 21.86 30.45
N LEU A 8 -24.74 22.86 29.88
CA LEU A 8 -25.00 22.94 28.44
C LEU A 8 -23.69 23.09 27.64
N LEU A 9 -22.75 23.91 28.11
CA LEU A 9 -21.45 24.11 27.45
C LEU A 9 -20.62 22.82 27.45
N LEU A 10 -20.59 22.09 28.58
CA LEU A 10 -19.90 20.80 28.71
C LEU A 10 -20.54 19.72 27.82
N LEU A 11 -21.87 19.70 27.72
CA LEU A 11 -22.59 18.81 26.81
C LEU A 11 -22.26 19.12 25.34
N LEU A 12 -22.25 20.40 24.94
CA LEU A 12 -21.89 20.82 23.59
C LEU A 12 -20.41 20.50 23.27
N LEU A 13 -19.50 20.70 24.23
CA LEU A 13 -18.10 20.32 24.08
C LEU A 13 -17.95 18.80 23.93
N GLY A 14 -18.66 18.02 24.76
CA GLY A 14 -18.67 16.55 24.69
C GLY A 14 -19.21 16.04 23.35
N ILE A 15 -20.29 16.64 22.84
CA ILE A 15 -20.85 16.33 21.52
C ILE A 15 -19.85 16.68 20.40
N LEU A 16 -19.18 17.83 20.48
CA LEU A 16 -18.12 18.21 19.53
C LEU A 16 -16.94 17.23 19.55
N LEU A 17 -16.58 16.71 20.73
CA LEU A 17 -15.53 15.70 20.90
C LEU A 17 -15.94 14.32 20.32
N ILE A 18 -17.23 14.01 20.19
CA ILE A 18 -17.70 12.77 19.53
C ILE A 18 -17.55 12.89 18.01
N PHE A 19 -17.75 14.07 17.42
CA PHE A 19 -17.60 14.30 15.97
C PHE A 19 -16.15 14.28 15.46
N ILE A 20 -15.15 14.34 16.35
CA ILE A 20 -13.71 14.22 15.99
C ILE A 20 -13.18 12.79 16.09
N GLN A 21 -14.03 11.78 16.39
CA GLN A 21 -13.63 10.38 16.27
C GLN A 21 -13.50 10.02 14.80
N GLY A 22 -12.31 10.27 14.23
CA GLY A 22 -11.97 9.82 12.88
C GLY A 22 -12.14 8.31 12.79
N SER A 23 -13.01 7.86 11.87
CA SER A 23 -13.09 6.45 11.51
C SER A 23 -11.76 6.06 10.85
N TYR A 24 -10.94 5.24 11.52
CA TYR A 24 -9.79 4.61 10.90
C TYR A 24 -10.31 3.52 9.96
N GLY A 25 -10.76 3.94 8.77
CA GLY A 25 -11.16 3.03 7.72
C GLY A 25 -10.01 2.09 7.36
N GLN A 26 -10.33 0.85 7.02
CA GLN A 26 -9.35 -0.11 6.53
C GLN A 26 -8.69 0.42 5.25
N ILE A 27 -7.36 0.44 5.21
CA ILE A 27 -6.62 0.74 3.98
C ILE A 27 -6.79 -0.42 3.01
N VAL A 28 -7.35 -0.12 1.84
CA VAL A 28 -7.50 -1.06 0.73
C VAL A 28 -6.45 -0.73 -0.31
N LEU A 29 -5.80 -1.76 -0.85
CA LEU A 29 -4.83 -1.64 -1.92
C LEU A 29 -5.42 -2.27 -3.19
N THR A 30 -5.45 -1.49 -4.27
CA THR A 30 -5.87 -1.96 -5.59
C THR A 30 -4.64 -2.01 -6.50
N GLN A 31 -4.43 -3.14 -7.18
CA GLN A 31 -3.29 -3.31 -8.08
C GLN A 31 -3.74 -3.36 -9.53
N SER A 32 -2.86 -2.94 -10.44
CA SER A 32 -3.11 -3.09 -11.88
C SER A 32 -1.79 -3.20 -12.64
N PRO A 33 -1.72 -4.03 -13.70
CA PRO A 33 -2.76 -4.96 -14.16
C PRO A 33 -2.82 -6.24 -13.29
N ASP A 34 -3.96 -6.94 -13.33
CA ASP A 34 -4.14 -8.23 -12.64
C ASP A 34 -3.26 -9.32 -13.22
N TYR A 35 -3.11 -9.28 -14.54
CA TYR A 35 -2.28 -10.18 -15.31
C TYR A 35 -1.77 -9.46 -16.55
N VAL A 36 -0.52 -9.75 -16.90
CA VAL A 36 0.09 -9.28 -18.14
C VAL A 36 1.12 -10.31 -18.61
N SER A 37 1.12 -10.58 -19.91
CA SER A 37 2.17 -11.36 -20.55
C SER A 37 3.20 -10.41 -21.14
N VAL A 38 4.47 -10.58 -20.79
CA VAL A 38 5.56 -9.67 -21.15
C VAL A 38 6.70 -10.48 -21.74
N SER A 39 7.26 -10.04 -22.86
CA SER A 39 8.38 -10.71 -23.51
C SER A 39 9.70 -10.38 -22.81
N PRO A 40 10.71 -11.27 -22.87
CA PRO A 40 12.03 -10.96 -22.34
C PRO A 40 12.61 -9.66 -22.92
N GLY A 41 13.21 -8.83 -22.07
CA GLY A 41 13.78 -7.54 -22.44
C GLY A 41 12.79 -6.36 -22.44
N GLU A 42 11.49 -6.61 -22.42
CA GLU A 42 10.48 -5.55 -22.30
C GLU A 42 10.43 -4.98 -20.88
N THR A 43 9.79 -3.82 -20.72
CA THR A 43 9.59 -3.18 -19.41
C THR A 43 8.13 -3.30 -19.01
N VAL A 44 7.88 -3.69 -17.76
CA VAL A 44 6.55 -3.70 -17.18
C VAL A 44 6.49 -2.79 -15.96
N THR A 45 5.35 -2.13 -15.79
CA THR A 45 5.04 -1.35 -14.59
C THR A 45 3.74 -1.86 -13.98
N ILE A 46 3.82 -2.21 -12.70
CA ILE A 46 2.68 -2.60 -11.87
C ILE A 46 2.36 -1.42 -10.97
N THR A 47 1.09 -1.08 -10.86
CA THR A 47 0.60 0.01 -10.01
C THR A 47 -0.05 -0.56 -8.77
N CYS A 48 0.04 0.20 -7.67
CA CYS A 48 -0.66 -0.07 -6.43
C CYS A 48 -1.24 1.26 -5.92
N LYS A 49 -2.55 1.31 -5.77
CA LYS A 49 -3.28 2.48 -5.30
C LYS A 49 -3.87 2.20 -3.92
N ALA A 50 -3.52 3.03 -2.95
CA ALA A 50 -4.11 3.00 -1.61
C ALA A 50 -5.38 3.84 -1.56
N SER A 51 -6.40 3.34 -0.84
CA SER A 51 -7.66 4.05 -0.63
C SER A 51 -7.52 5.35 0.17
N SER A 52 -6.38 5.55 0.85
CA SER A 52 -6.05 6.76 1.63
C SER A 52 -4.54 6.94 1.71
N ARG A 53 -4.10 8.12 2.17
CA ARG A 53 -2.69 8.48 2.22
C ARG A 53 -1.93 7.60 3.23
N VAL A 54 -0.94 6.84 2.75
CA VAL A 54 -0.09 5.94 3.54
C VAL A 54 1.39 6.32 3.53
N GLY A 55 1.71 7.56 3.17
CA GLY A 55 3.11 8.03 3.14
C GLY A 55 3.96 7.22 2.15
N ASN A 56 5.06 6.65 2.62
CA ASN A 56 5.90 5.73 1.84
C ASN A 56 5.84 4.30 2.38
N ASP A 57 4.86 3.96 3.22
CA ASP A 57 4.81 2.70 3.98
C ASP A 57 4.33 1.48 3.16
N ILE A 58 4.69 1.45 1.88
CA ILE A 58 4.42 0.32 0.97
C ILE A 58 5.67 -0.54 0.81
N ALA A 59 5.47 -1.85 0.82
CA ALA A 59 6.43 -2.85 0.42
C ALA A 59 5.95 -3.61 -0.81
N TRP A 60 6.88 -4.09 -1.63
CA TRP A 60 6.62 -4.95 -2.79
C TRP A 60 7.24 -6.32 -2.62
N TYR A 61 6.49 -7.34 -2.98
CA TYR A 61 6.87 -8.75 -2.89
C TYR A 61 6.73 -9.45 -4.24
N GLN A 62 7.60 -10.42 -4.48
CA GLN A 62 7.52 -11.38 -5.58
C GLN A 62 7.21 -12.76 -5.01
N GLN A 63 6.22 -13.45 -5.57
CA GLN A 63 5.89 -14.82 -5.20
C GLN A 63 5.89 -15.72 -6.43
N LYS A 64 6.83 -16.66 -6.46
CA LYS A 64 6.84 -17.75 -7.43
C LYS A 64 5.90 -18.86 -6.97
N SER A 65 5.34 -19.60 -7.93
CA SER A 65 4.45 -20.72 -7.62
C SER A 65 5.12 -21.71 -6.66
N GLY A 66 4.42 -22.04 -5.55
CA GLY A 66 4.92 -22.94 -4.51
C GLY A 66 6.00 -22.36 -3.60
N GLN A 67 6.37 -21.08 -3.72
CA GLN A 67 7.38 -20.42 -2.89
C GLN A 67 6.76 -19.38 -1.95
N ALA A 68 7.46 -19.09 -0.86
CA ALA A 68 7.11 -17.99 0.03
C ALA A 68 7.33 -16.63 -0.68
N PRO A 69 6.54 -15.59 -0.34
CA PRO A 69 6.78 -14.25 -0.86
C PRO A 69 8.19 -13.73 -0.51
N LYS A 70 8.95 -13.33 -1.52
CA LYS A 70 10.27 -12.71 -1.40
C LYS A 70 10.12 -11.18 -1.43
N PRO A 71 10.67 -10.43 -0.47
CA PRO A 71 10.64 -8.97 -0.50
C PRO A 71 11.54 -8.43 -1.62
N LEU A 72 11.05 -7.40 -2.34
CA LEU A 72 11.79 -6.71 -3.40
C LEU A 72 12.09 -5.25 -3.02
N ILE A 73 11.07 -4.49 -2.64
CA ILE A 73 11.17 -3.07 -2.31
C ILE A 73 10.54 -2.82 -0.95
N ARG A 74 11.19 -2.01 -0.12
CA ARG A 74 10.68 -1.48 1.15
C ARG A 74 10.54 0.03 1.07
N TYR A 75 9.61 0.59 1.83
CA TYR A 75 9.40 2.03 1.93
C TYR A 75 9.22 2.72 0.56
N ALA A 76 8.39 2.11 -0.29
CA ALA A 76 8.07 2.48 -1.67
C ALA A 76 9.21 2.46 -2.70
N ASN A 77 10.48 2.72 -2.32
CA ASN A 77 11.58 2.91 -3.27
C ASN A 77 12.92 2.28 -2.89
N THR A 78 13.06 1.73 -1.68
CA THR A 78 14.33 1.18 -1.21
C THR A 78 14.42 -0.30 -1.55
N ARG A 79 15.36 -0.69 -2.40
CA ARG A 79 15.56 -2.12 -2.77
C ARG A 79 15.99 -2.95 -1.56
N HIS A 80 15.41 -4.13 -1.43
CA HIS A 80 15.88 -5.15 -0.50
C HIS A 80 17.17 -5.78 -1.04
N THR A 81 18.07 -6.20 -0.16
CA THR A 81 19.31 -6.90 -0.54
C THR A 81 19.01 -8.11 -1.43
N GLY A 82 19.76 -8.23 -2.54
CA GLY A 82 19.58 -9.29 -3.53
C GLY A 82 18.46 -9.05 -4.54
N THR A 83 17.86 -7.86 -4.55
CA THR A 83 16.94 -7.42 -5.62
C THR A 83 17.75 -6.87 -6.80
N PRO A 84 17.54 -7.38 -8.03
CA PRO A 84 18.23 -6.87 -9.21
C PRO A 84 18.00 -5.36 -9.43
N GLU A 85 19.02 -4.65 -9.93
CA GLU A 85 18.93 -3.20 -10.17
C GLU A 85 17.82 -2.82 -11.15
N ARG A 86 17.50 -3.75 -12.06
CA ARG A 86 16.46 -3.63 -13.08
C ARG A 86 15.05 -3.50 -12.48
N ILE A 87 14.86 -3.91 -11.23
CA ILE A 87 13.63 -3.78 -10.45
C ILE A 87 13.72 -2.50 -9.59
N SER A 88 12.74 -1.63 -9.69
CA SER A 88 12.65 -0.39 -8.93
C SER A 88 11.22 -0.13 -8.45
N GLY A 89 11.09 0.54 -7.31
CA GLY A 89 9.81 1.04 -6.82
C GLY A 89 9.79 2.56 -6.79
N SER A 90 8.60 3.14 -6.92
CA SER A 90 8.38 4.57 -6.78
C SER A 90 7.00 4.90 -6.21
N GLY A 91 6.79 6.17 -5.87
CA GLY A 91 5.50 6.68 -5.38
C GLY A 91 5.50 7.07 -3.91
N SER A 92 4.41 7.75 -3.53
CA SER A 92 4.14 8.18 -2.16
C SER A 92 2.69 8.62 -2.03
N GLY A 93 2.19 8.70 -0.80
CA GLY A 93 0.83 9.11 -0.52
C GLY A 93 -0.14 8.00 -0.85
N THR A 94 -0.72 8.02 -2.04
CA THR A 94 -1.78 7.08 -2.47
C THR A 94 -1.38 6.23 -3.66
N ASP A 95 -0.40 6.64 -4.45
CA ASP A 95 -0.10 6.01 -5.73
C ASP A 95 1.35 5.54 -5.76
N PHE A 96 1.53 4.26 -6.08
CA PHE A 96 2.80 3.55 -6.03
C PHE A 96 2.99 2.72 -7.29
N THR A 97 4.24 2.53 -7.69
CA THR A 97 4.59 1.69 -8.83
C THR A 97 5.76 0.77 -8.52
N LEU A 98 5.76 -0.40 -9.15
CA LEU A 98 6.90 -1.30 -9.28
C LEU A 98 7.21 -1.41 -10.77
N THR A 99 8.44 -1.09 -11.15
CA THR A 99 8.92 -1.21 -12.52
C THR A 99 9.97 -2.30 -12.60
N ILE A 100 9.80 -3.22 -13.55
CA ILE A 100 10.80 -4.22 -13.92
C ILE A 100 11.26 -3.84 -15.32
N SER A 101 12.44 -3.23 -15.40
CA SER A 101 13.11 -2.95 -16.67
C SER A 101 13.79 -4.23 -17.16
N ARG A 102 13.72 -4.51 -18.46
CA ARG A 102 14.33 -5.70 -19.07
C ARG A 102 13.91 -7.00 -18.40
N MET A 103 12.63 -7.35 -18.55
CA MET A 103 12.04 -8.57 -18.01
C MET A 103 12.90 -9.82 -18.32
N GLU A 104 13.16 -10.65 -17.32
CA GLU A 104 13.87 -11.92 -17.47
C GLU A 104 12.94 -13.10 -17.18
N ALA A 105 13.30 -14.31 -17.63
CA ALA A 105 12.48 -15.51 -17.41
C ALA A 105 12.23 -15.79 -15.91
N GLU A 106 13.18 -15.43 -15.05
CA GLU A 106 13.07 -15.55 -13.61
C GLU A 106 12.08 -14.59 -12.96
N ASP A 107 11.63 -13.55 -13.67
CA ASP A 107 10.68 -12.54 -13.19
C ASP A 107 9.21 -12.97 -13.36
N ALA A 108 8.95 -14.12 -14.01
CA ALA A 108 7.62 -14.68 -14.12
C ALA A 108 7.12 -15.14 -12.73
N ALA A 109 6.26 -14.32 -12.11
CA ALA A 109 5.78 -14.49 -10.75
C ALA A 109 4.51 -13.65 -10.50
N ALA A 110 3.85 -13.89 -9.37
CA ALA A 110 2.87 -12.96 -8.83
C ALA A 110 3.57 -11.85 -8.04
N TYR A 111 3.04 -10.63 -8.10
CA TYR A 111 3.60 -9.46 -7.41
C TYR A 111 2.54 -8.81 -6.53
N TYR A 112 2.93 -8.46 -5.30
CA TYR A 112 2.01 -7.91 -4.31
C TYR A 112 2.57 -6.66 -3.66
N CYS A 113 1.74 -5.63 -3.53
CA CYS A 113 2.02 -4.49 -2.65
C CYS A 113 1.37 -4.70 -1.28
N GLN A 114 2.02 -4.22 -0.24
CA GLN A 114 1.55 -4.33 1.15
C GLN A 114 1.79 -3.03 1.89
N TYR A 115 0.80 -2.58 2.65
CA TYR A 115 0.93 -1.49 3.61
C TYR A 115 1.41 -2.04 4.96
N TYR A 116 2.45 -1.45 5.54
CA TYR A 116 3.11 -1.98 6.75
C TYR A 116 2.19 -2.07 7.97
N TYR A 117 1.31 -1.08 8.14
CA TYR A 117 0.46 -0.97 9.32
C TYR A 117 -0.94 -1.58 9.11
N SER A 118 -1.12 -2.37 8.05
CA SER A 118 -2.36 -3.13 7.88
C SER A 118 -2.46 -4.25 8.92
N PRO A 119 -3.58 -4.37 9.65
CA PRO A 119 -3.92 -5.65 10.27
C PRO A 119 -4.04 -6.70 9.15
N SER A 120 -3.71 -7.96 9.45
CA SER A 120 -3.36 -9.06 8.53
C SER A 120 -4.38 -9.45 7.44
N HIS A 121 -5.43 -8.66 7.22
CA HIS A 121 -6.46 -8.83 6.19
C HIS A 121 -6.39 -7.67 5.17
N THR A 122 -5.29 -7.54 4.43
CA THR A 122 -5.35 -6.73 3.20
C THR A 122 -6.18 -7.51 2.19
N VAL A 123 -7.38 -7.03 1.88
CA VAL A 123 -8.05 -7.43 0.64
C VAL A 123 -7.25 -6.76 -0.47
N ILE A 124 -6.32 -7.52 -1.07
CA ILE A 124 -5.71 -7.12 -2.33
C ILE A 124 -6.81 -7.33 -3.37
N GLN A 125 -7.36 -6.25 -3.90
CA GLN A 125 -8.24 -6.34 -5.06
C GLN A 125 -7.37 -6.14 -6.30
N SER A 126 -7.23 -7.23 -7.05
CA SER A 126 -6.90 -7.22 -8.47
C SER A 126 -8.15 -6.80 -9.23
#